data_AF-A0AAD7GG93-F1
#
_entry.id   AF-A0AAD7GG93-F1
#
_cell.length_a   1.000
_cell.length_b   1.000
_cell.length_c   1.000
_cell.angle_alpha   90.00
_cell.angle_beta   90.00
_cell.angle_gamma   90.00
#
_symmetry.space_group_name_H-M   'P 1'
#
loop_
_entity.id
_entity.type
_entity.pdbx_description
1 polymer ?
#
loop_
_entity_poly.entity_id
_entity_poly.type
_entity_poly.pdbx_seq_one_letter_code
_entity_poly.pdbx_strand_id
1 'polypeptide(L)'
;MKLSISALVAISIAGAAPASAAFVGRVEGEITNTPATVCSIDHMNRSYKNSTALAQRAGAEVITCYGSGTKADRAPIVSVIDDFCGKVIGTHVSNGQTVWARYNYGTFTVYVSGEAINGCNFVIDGNCNRLLRLPVDGCNTGGVNGKQGGYETDLCGQWRTDPGCCGSDA
;
A
#
# COMPACT_ATOMS: atom_id res chain seq x y z
N MET A 1 26.32 -48.12 -42.09
CA MET A 1 25.73 -48.85 -40.94
C MET A 1 25.13 -47.83 -39.98
N LYS A 2 23.88 -48.08 -39.56
CA LYS A 2 23.08 -47.43 -38.51
C LYS A 2 22.71 -45.93 -38.63
N LEU A 3 21.47 -45.75 -39.08
CA LEU A 3 20.52 -44.68 -38.72
C LEU A 3 20.41 -44.49 -37.20
N SER A 4 20.12 -43.25 -36.78
CA SER A 4 18.99 -42.97 -35.88
C SER A 4 18.38 -41.60 -36.19
N ILE A 5 17.05 -41.57 -36.21
CA ILE A 5 16.13 -40.49 -36.58
C ILE A 5 15.29 -40.15 -35.34
N SER A 6 14.86 -38.89 -35.18
CA SER A 6 13.54 -38.39 -34.67
C SER A 6 13.71 -37.09 -33.87
N ALA A 7 12.93 -36.01 -33.99
CA ALA A 7 11.80 -35.64 -34.85
C ALA A 7 11.60 -34.09 -34.84
N LEU A 8 10.91 -33.58 -35.87
CA LEU A 8 10.43 -32.21 -36.11
C LEU A 8 9.36 -31.76 -35.05
N VAL A 9 8.89 -30.51 -34.89
CA VAL A 9 8.28 -29.55 -35.86
C VAL A 9 8.23 -28.12 -35.26
N ALA A 10 8.36 -27.13 -36.15
CA ALA A 10 8.32 -25.67 -35.96
C ALA A 10 6.92 -25.14 -35.55
N ILE A 11 6.74 -23.84 -35.27
CA ILE A 11 6.32 -22.86 -36.28
C ILE A 11 6.47 -21.42 -35.72
N SER A 12 6.98 -20.55 -36.61
CA SER A 12 7.13 -19.08 -36.55
C SER A 12 5.80 -18.37 -36.22
N ILE A 13 5.69 -17.06 -35.94
CA ILE A 13 6.00 -15.95 -36.86
C ILE A 13 6.19 -14.62 -36.11
N ALA A 14 7.12 -13.82 -36.67
CA ALA A 14 7.39 -12.37 -36.60
C ALA A 14 6.31 -11.47 -35.98
N GLY A 15 6.67 -10.44 -35.19
CA GLY A 15 7.27 -9.17 -35.67
C GLY A 15 6.15 -8.22 -36.14
N ALA A 16 6.07 -6.92 -35.90
CA ALA A 16 6.97 -5.87 -35.45
C ALA A 16 6.08 -4.67 -35.00
N ALA A 17 6.66 -3.72 -34.26
CA ALA A 17 6.13 -2.35 -34.04
C ALA A 17 6.02 -1.56 -35.39
N PRO A 18 5.55 -0.28 -35.50
CA PRO A 18 5.44 0.79 -34.49
C PRO A 18 4.31 1.85 -34.71
N ALA A 19 4.43 2.98 -33.98
CA ALA A 19 4.11 4.37 -34.37
C ALA A 19 2.77 5.04 -33.99
N SER A 20 2.92 6.23 -33.42
CA SER A 20 1.92 7.25 -33.09
C SER A 20 1.45 8.02 -34.33
N ALA A 21 0.14 8.33 -34.42
CA ALA A 21 -0.39 9.48 -35.17
C ALA A 21 -1.83 9.81 -34.73
N ALA A 22 -2.12 11.11 -34.66
CA ALA A 22 -3.41 11.70 -34.29
C ALA A 22 -4.51 11.45 -35.33
N PHE A 23 -5.76 11.35 -34.88
CA PHE A 23 -6.93 11.37 -35.77
C PHE A 23 -7.93 12.44 -35.30
N VAL A 24 -8.10 13.47 -36.12
CA VAL A 24 -9.21 14.42 -36.08
C VAL A 24 -10.37 13.77 -36.83
N GLY A 25 -11.49 13.54 -36.15
CA GLY A 25 -12.69 12.92 -36.72
C GLY A 25 -13.96 13.62 -36.25
N ARG A 26 -14.75 14.07 -37.22
CA ARG A 26 -15.95 14.91 -37.20
C ARG A 26 -17.16 14.21 -36.54
N VAL A 27 -17.96 14.98 -35.80
CA VAL A 27 -19.17 14.54 -35.10
C VAL A 27 -20.39 14.71 -36.01
N GLU A 28 -20.93 13.64 -36.59
CA GLU A 28 -22.29 13.62 -37.15
C GLU A 28 -22.93 12.23 -36.98
N GLY A 29 -24.04 12.18 -36.22
CA GLY A 29 -25.14 11.22 -36.38
C GLY A 29 -25.02 9.83 -35.77
N GLU A 30 -25.74 9.59 -34.68
CA GLU A 30 -26.95 8.72 -34.61
C GLU A 30 -27.11 8.10 -33.22
N ILE A 31 -28.18 8.49 -32.50
CA ILE A 31 -28.54 7.91 -31.21
C ILE A 31 -29.18 6.55 -31.46
N THR A 32 -28.36 5.51 -31.62
CA THR A 32 -28.84 4.13 -31.64
C THR A 32 -28.91 3.60 -30.21
N ASN A 33 -30.11 3.67 -29.62
CA ASN A 33 -30.50 2.94 -28.42
C ASN A 33 -30.16 1.45 -28.59
N THR A 34 -29.05 1.00 -28.00
CA THR A 34 -28.73 -0.42 -27.84
C THR A 34 -28.43 -0.63 -26.37
N PRO A 35 -29.05 -1.63 -25.70
CA PRO A 35 -28.82 -1.88 -24.29
C PRO A 35 -27.46 -2.56 -24.15
N ALA A 36 -26.39 -1.77 -24.21
CA ALA A 36 -25.06 -2.18 -23.80
C ALA A 36 -25.11 -2.34 -22.28
N THR A 37 -25.47 -3.57 -21.90
CA THR A 37 -25.03 -4.30 -20.72
C THR A 37 -24.54 -3.40 -19.59
N VAL A 38 -25.42 -3.20 -18.61
CA VAL A 38 -25.10 -2.83 -17.24
C VAL A 38 -24.22 -3.95 -16.66
N CYS A 39 -23.00 -4.08 -17.16
CA CYS A 39 -21.97 -4.88 -16.54
C CYS A 39 -21.34 -4.00 -15.46
N SER A 40 -21.89 -4.16 -14.26
CA SER A 40 -21.04 -4.33 -13.08
C SER A 40 -20.41 -3.10 -12.44
N ILE A 41 -21.16 -2.00 -12.28
CA ILE A 41 -20.82 -1.06 -11.18
C ILE A 41 -20.90 -1.80 -9.84
N ASP A 42 -21.88 -2.69 -9.65
CA ASP A 42 -22.01 -3.52 -8.45
C ASP A 42 -20.89 -4.54 -8.26
N HIS A 43 -20.30 -5.05 -9.35
CA HIS A 43 -19.18 -6.01 -9.26
C HIS A 43 -17.85 -5.31 -8.99
N MET A 44 -17.65 -4.10 -9.53
CA MET A 44 -16.49 -3.26 -9.16
C MET A 44 -16.58 -2.84 -7.68
N ASN A 45 -17.77 -2.48 -7.20
CA ASN A 45 -18.00 -2.10 -5.80
C ASN A 45 -17.87 -3.29 -4.82
N ARG A 46 -18.31 -4.49 -5.24
CA ARG A 46 -18.17 -5.73 -4.44
C ARG A 46 -16.75 -6.28 -4.44
N SER A 47 -15.99 -6.10 -5.54
CA SER A 47 -14.58 -6.53 -5.60
C SER A 47 -13.66 -5.58 -4.81
N TYR A 48 -13.99 -4.29 -4.75
CA TYR A 48 -13.26 -3.29 -3.96
C TYR A 48 -13.38 -3.54 -2.46
N LYS A 49 -14.57 -3.90 -1.97
CA LYS A 49 -14.80 -4.22 -0.54
C LYS A 49 -14.12 -5.50 -0.05
N ASN A 50 -13.66 -6.36 -0.95
CA ASN A 50 -13.02 -7.63 -0.61
C ASN A 50 -11.53 -7.68 -0.97
N SER A 51 -10.96 -6.55 -1.40
CA SER A 51 -9.55 -6.51 -1.75
C SER A 51 -8.69 -6.09 -0.58
N THR A 52 -7.99 -7.06 -0.04
CA THR A 52 -6.95 -6.90 0.98
C THR A 52 -5.67 -6.28 0.42
N ALA A 53 -5.50 -6.26 -0.91
CA ALA A 53 -4.28 -5.83 -1.56
C ALA A 53 -4.21 -4.30 -1.65
N LEU A 54 -3.13 -3.74 -1.12
CA LEU A 54 -2.94 -2.30 -1.03
C LEU A 54 -2.94 -1.60 -2.41
N ALA A 55 -2.46 -2.29 -3.45
CA ALA A 55 -2.48 -1.79 -4.83
C ALA A 55 -3.90 -1.51 -5.37
N GLN A 56 -4.93 -2.11 -4.76
CA GLN A 56 -6.32 -1.88 -5.11
C GLN A 56 -6.97 -0.78 -4.26
N ARG A 57 -6.26 -0.25 -3.25
CA ARG A 57 -6.65 0.91 -2.42
C ARG A 57 -6.05 2.23 -2.93
N ALA A 58 -5.47 2.23 -4.13
CA ALA A 58 -4.72 3.34 -4.69
C ALA A 58 -5.56 4.64 -4.73
N GLY A 59 -5.05 5.69 -4.07
CA GLY A 59 -5.62 7.04 -4.10
C GLY A 59 -6.18 7.56 -2.77
N ALA A 60 -6.20 6.76 -1.70
CA ALA A 60 -6.79 7.13 -0.40
C ALA A 60 -5.79 7.25 0.76
N GLU A 61 -4.48 7.20 0.51
CA GLU A 61 -3.45 7.31 1.56
C GLU A 61 -3.34 8.76 2.06
N VAL A 62 -3.75 8.98 3.31
CA VAL A 62 -3.72 10.29 3.97
C VAL A 62 -2.70 10.25 5.11
N ILE A 63 -1.71 11.15 5.05
CA ILE A 63 -0.72 11.31 6.12
C ILE A 63 -1.21 12.37 7.10
N THR A 64 -1.32 12.02 8.38
CA THR A 64 -1.69 12.93 9.46
C THR A 64 -0.54 13.01 10.47
N CYS A 65 -0.01 14.21 10.68
CA CYS A 65 1.10 14.46 11.59
C CYS A 65 0.61 14.88 12.98
N TYR A 66 1.32 14.46 14.04
CA TYR A 66 0.99 14.89 15.42
C TYR A 66 1.17 16.40 15.67
N GLY A 67 2.10 17.05 14.96
CA GLY A 67 2.37 18.49 15.09
C GLY A 67 3.04 18.94 16.41
N SER A 68 3.13 18.06 17.40
CA SER A 68 3.76 18.28 18.71
C SER A 68 4.19 16.95 19.33
N GLY A 69 4.81 16.97 20.51
CA GLY A 69 5.24 15.78 21.22
C GLY A 69 6.73 15.47 21.10
N THR A 70 7.09 14.24 21.45
CA THR A 70 8.48 13.78 21.40
C THR A 70 8.93 13.64 19.94
N LYS A 71 10.22 13.90 19.72
CA LYS A 71 10.82 13.80 18.40
C LYS A 71 12.06 12.94 18.51
N ALA A 72 12.26 12.06 17.55
CA ALA A 72 13.43 11.19 17.48
C ALA A 72 14.11 11.28 16.12
N ASP A 73 15.34 10.78 16.06
CA ASP A 73 16.05 10.65 14.79
C ASP A 73 15.38 9.59 13.91
N ARG A 74 15.45 9.77 12.59
CA ARG A 74 14.82 8.83 11.66
C ARG A 74 15.37 7.41 11.77
N ALA A 75 16.68 7.26 11.98
CA ALA A 75 17.34 5.96 11.98
C ALA A 75 16.79 4.96 13.02
N PRO A 76 16.66 5.31 14.32
CA PRO A 76 16.06 4.40 15.30
C PRO A 76 14.60 4.08 15.00
N ILE A 77 13.82 5.05 14.51
CA ILE A 77 12.41 4.80 14.14
C ILE A 77 12.33 3.80 12.98
N VAL A 78 13.16 3.95 11.94
CA VAL A 78 13.17 3.03 10.80
C VAL A 78 13.60 1.62 11.21
N SER A 79 14.57 1.49 12.12
CA SER A 79 14.97 0.18 12.67
C SER A 79 13.82 -0.53 13.39
N VAL A 80 13.01 0.22 14.15
CA VAL A 80 11.79 -0.29 14.80
C VAL A 80 10.77 -0.77 13.78
N ILE A 81 10.54 0.01 12.72
CA ILE A 81 9.61 -0.35 11.65
C ILE A 81 10.05 -1.66 10.97
N ASP A 82 11.34 -1.79 10.66
CA ASP A 82 11.89 -2.98 10.00
C ASP A 82 11.70 -4.24 10.85
N ASP A 83 12.00 -4.17 12.16
CA ASP A 83 11.80 -5.30 13.08
C ASP A 83 10.32 -5.65 13.28
N PHE A 84 9.46 -4.63 13.44
CA PHE A 84 8.02 -4.85 13.56
C PHE A 84 7.45 -5.52 12.32
N CYS A 85 7.71 -4.98 11.13
CA CYS A 85 7.23 -5.53 9.87
C CYS A 85 7.78 -6.93 9.61
N GLY A 86 9.05 -7.20 9.96
CA GLY A 86 9.63 -8.55 9.88
C GLY A 86 8.89 -9.60 10.72
N LYS A 87 8.23 -9.17 11.80
CA LYS A 87 7.44 -10.06 12.70
C LYS A 87 5.98 -10.20 12.28
N VAL A 88 5.37 -9.15 11.72
CA VAL A 88 3.92 -9.11 11.50
C VAL A 88 3.48 -9.40 10.07
N ILE A 89 4.38 -9.41 9.08
CA ILE A 89 4.03 -9.80 7.70
C ILE A 89 3.40 -11.21 7.68
N GLY A 90 2.32 -11.34 6.92
CA GLY A 90 1.51 -12.57 6.87
C GLY A 90 0.43 -12.66 7.95
N THR A 91 0.40 -11.75 8.93
CA THR A 91 -0.64 -11.71 9.95
C THR A 91 -1.96 -11.22 9.36
N HIS A 92 -3.04 -11.95 9.62
CA HIS A 92 -4.40 -11.51 9.32
C HIS A 92 -4.92 -10.59 10.42
N VAL A 93 -5.34 -9.39 10.04
CA VAL A 93 -5.91 -8.37 10.91
C VAL A 93 -7.37 -8.16 10.50
N SER A 94 -8.29 -8.47 11.41
CA SER A 94 -9.72 -8.31 11.18
C SER A 94 -10.19 -6.92 11.62
N ASN A 95 -11.35 -6.47 11.15
CA ASN A 95 -11.89 -5.16 11.48
C ASN A 95 -11.92 -4.89 12.99
N GLY A 96 -11.40 -3.74 13.39
CA GLY A 96 -11.25 -3.31 14.79
C GLY A 96 -10.11 -4.00 15.55
N GLN A 97 -9.30 -4.83 14.89
CA GLN A 97 -8.09 -5.39 15.46
C GLN A 97 -6.88 -4.54 15.12
N THR A 98 -5.98 -4.44 16.10
CA THR A 98 -4.72 -3.71 15.98
C THR A 98 -3.57 -4.65 16.35
N VAL A 99 -2.57 -4.72 15.48
CA VAL A 99 -1.26 -5.27 15.83
C VAL A 99 -0.33 -4.12 16.19
N TRP A 100 0.45 -4.27 17.25
CA TRP A 100 1.29 -3.20 17.73
C TRP A 100 2.51 -3.72 18.47
N ALA A 101 3.52 -2.86 18.57
CA ALA A 101 4.69 -3.09 19.40
C ALA A 101 5.22 -1.75 19.93
N ARG A 102 5.88 -1.80 21.08
CA ARG A 102 6.59 -0.66 21.67
C ARG A 102 8.04 -1.03 21.93
N TYR A 103 8.94 -0.18 21.49
CA TYR A 103 10.39 -0.36 21.58
C TYR A 103 10.98 0.70 22.50
N ASN A 104 11.87 0.31 23.40
CA ASN A 104 12.45 1.21 24.39
C ASN A 104 13.93 1.44 24.09
N TYR A 105 14.33 2.71 23.98
CA TYR A 105 15.70 3.16 23.74
C TYR A 105 16.32 3.87 24.95
N GLY A 106 15.76 3.65 26.14
CA GLY A 106 16.17 4.26 27.40
C GLY A 106 15.60 5.67 27.57
N THR A 107 15.93 6.59 26.66
CA THR A 107 15.52 8.00 26.74
C THR A 107 14.20 8.31 26.04
N PHE A 108 13.74 7.42 25.15
CA PHE A 108 12.45 7.51 24.48
C PHE A 108 11.94 6.10 24.11
N THR A 109 10.67 6.03 23.73
CA THR A 109 10.08 4.82 23.15
C THR A 109 9.58 5.10 21.73
N VAL A 110 9.41 4.04 20.95
CA VAL A 110 8.75 4.10 19.64
C VAL A 110 7.61 3.11 19.66
N TYR A 111 6.40 3.61 19.48
CA TYR A 111 5.21 2.81 19.27
C TYR A 111 4.93 2.71 17.77
N VAL A 112 4.67 1.49 17.30
CA VAL A 112 4.25 1.21 15.93
C VAL A 112 3.01 0.31 15.95
N SER A 113 2.06 0.59 15.07
CA SER A 113 0.87 -0.25 14.92
C SER A 113 0.30 -0.26 13.51
N GLY A 114 -0.45 -1.32 13.21
CA GLY A 114 -1.32 -1.43 12.06
C GLY A 114 -2.70 -1.91 12.51
N GLU A 115 -3.74 -1.18 12.12
CA GLU A 115 -5.14 -1.45 12.48
C GLU A 115 -5.99 -1.63 11.24
N ALA A 116 -6.94 -2.57 11.29
CA ALA A 116 -7.98 -2.69 10.27
C ALA A 116 -9.21 -1.90 10.64
N ILE A 117 -9.59 -0.96 9.77
CA ILE A 117 -10.67 0.00 9.97
C ILE A 117 -11.78 -0.17 8.93
N ASN A 118 -12.90 0.54 9.12
CA ASN A 118 -14.00 0.66 8.15
C ASN A 118 -14.64 -0.67 7.69
N GLY A 119 -14.64 -1.69 8.55
CA GLY A 119 -15.20 -3.00 8.22
C GLY A 119 -14.27 -3.90 7.41
N CYS A 120 -13.04 -3.46 7.14
CA CYS A 120 -12.09 -4.22 6.34
C CYS A 120 -11.38 -5.28 7.18
N ASN A 121 -10.96 -6.34 6.51
CA ASN A 121 -10.01 -7.32 7.02
C ASN A 121 -8.86 -7.38 6.02
N PHE A 122 -7.62 -7.53 6.47
CA PHE A 122 -6.50 -7.65 5.56
C PHE A 122 -5.37 -8.50 6.12
N VAL A 123 -4.48 -8.93 5.23
CA VAL A 123 -3.22 -9.57 5.60
C VAL A 123 -2.12 -8.54 5.44
N ILE A 124 -1.28 -8.40 6.46
CA ILE A 124 -0.12 -7.50 6.40
C ILE A 124 0.84 -8.03 5.34
N ASP A 125 1.12 -7.21 4.34
CA ASP A 125 1.98 -7.54 3.21
C ASP A 125 3.30 -6.76 3.23
N GLY A 126 4.07 -6.87 2.15
CA GLY A 126 5.35 -6.18 1.99
C GLY A 126 5.27 -4.65 2.02
N ASN A 127 4.07 -4.04 1.99
CA ASN A 127 3.91 -2.59 2.10
C ASN A 127 4.02 -2.08 3.53
N CYS A 128 4.02 -2.95 4.56
CA CYS A 128 4.14 -2.55 5.97
C CYS A 128 5.21 -1.48 6.20
N ASN A 129 6.43 -1.72 5.70
CA ASN A 129 7.55 -0.79 5.83
C ASN A 129 7.28 0.55 5.16
N ARG A 130 6.69 0.52 3.95
CA ARG A 130 6.40 1.74 3.19
C ARG A 130 5.39 2.59 3.96
N LEU A 131 4.30 1.99 4.42
CA LEU A 131 3.18 2.67 5.07
C LEU A 131 3.61 3.32 6.39
N LEU A 132 4.32 2.59 7.24
CA LEU A 132 4.81 3.14 8.51
C LEU A 132 5.89 4.22 8.33
N ARG A 133 6.63 4.21 7.22
CA ARG A 133 7.63 5.26 6.92
C ARG A 133 7.00 6.54 6.39
N LEU A 134 5.80 6.50 5.81
CA LEU A 134 5.13 7.69 5.28
C LEU A 134 4.98 8.82 6.31
N PRO A 135 4.46 8.60 7.54
CA PRO A 135 4.40 9.66 8.54
C PRO A 135 5.77 10.04 9.08
N VAL A 136 6.76 9.15 9.11
CA VAL A 136 8.13 9.48 9.54
C VAL A 136 8.80 10.44 8.56
N ASP A 137 8.62 10.23 7.27
CA ASP A 137 9.28 11.00 6.21
C ASP A 137 8.47 12.22 5.78
N GLY A 138 7.13 12.12 5.83
CA GLY A 138 6.20 13.20 5.50
C GLY A 138 6.00 14.22 6.62
N CYS A 139 6.21 13.85 7.88
CA CYS A 139 6.07 14.76 9.02
C CYS A 139 7.43 15.31 9.49
N ASN A 140 7.49 16.63 9.69
CA ASN A 140 8.73 17.39 9.96
C ASN A 140 9.83 17.12 8.92
N THR A 141 9.71 17.78 7.77
CA THR A 141 10.61 17.66 6.62
C THR A 141 11.86 18.55 6.70
N GLY A 142 12.05 19.30 7.79
CA GLY A 142 13.19 20.21 7.98
C GLY A 142 14.55 19.53 8.18
N GLY A 143 14.64 18.21 8.07
CA GLY A 143 15.87 17.43 8.18
C GLY A 143 15.65 15.94 8.41
N VAL A 144 16.74 15.19 8.61
CA VAL A 144 16.71 13.75 8.94
C VAL A 144 16.32 13.50 10.41
N ASN A 145 16.52 14.50 11.27
CA ASN A 145 16.27 14.42 12.71
C ASN A 145 14.97 15.16 13.08
N GLY A 146 14.49 14.92 14.30
CA GLY A 146 13.30 15.63 14.81
C GLY A 146 11.98 15.08 14.25
N LYS A 147 11.94 13.80 13.88
CA LYS A 147 10.75 13.13 13.37
C LYS A 147 9.75 12.93 14.49
N GLN A 148 8.54 13.44 14.29
CA GLN A 148 7.44 13.33 15.26
C GLN A 148 6.53 12.15 14.97
N GLY A 149 6.69 11.48 13.82
CA GLY A 149 5.76 10.43 13.40
C GLY A 149 4.35 10.96 13.09
N GLY A 150 3.36 10.08 13.21
CA GLY A 150 1.97 10.33 12.85
C GLY A 150 1.28 9.06 12.38
N TYR A 151 0.23 9.26 11.59
CA TYR A 151 -0.59 8.22 10.99
C TYR A 151 -0.49 8.28 9.48
N GLU A 152 -0.46 7.12 8.85
CA GLU A 152 -0.98 6.94 7.51
C GLU A 152 -2.34 6.25 7.61
N THR A 153 -3.30 6.67 6.82
CA THR A 153 -4.63 6.06 6.78
C THR A 153 -5.06 5.90 5.34
N ASP A 154 -5.41 4.67 4.98
CA ASP A 154 -6.06 4.33 3.73
C ASP A 154 -7.54 3.97 3.99
N LEU A 155 -8.24 3.46 2.96
CA LEU A 155 -9.64 3.06 3.10
C LEU A 155 -9.90 2.02 4.21
N CYS A 156 -8.95 1.14 4.47
CA CYS A 156 -9.09 -0.10 5.22
C CYS A 156 -8.04 -0.29 6.33
N GLY A 157 -6.98 0.50 6.32
CA GLY A 157 -5.87 0.42 7.25
C GLY A 157 -5.52 1.76 7.86
N GLN A 158 -5.15 1.74 9.14
CA GLN A 158 -4.47 2.85 9.80
C GLN A 158 -3.13 2.38 10.35
N TRP A 159 -2.06 3.08 9.98
CA TRP A 159 -0.68 2.75 10.32
C TRP A 159 -0.08 3.87 11.14
N ARG A 160 0.29 3.59 12.38
CA ARG A 160 0.81 4.58 13.33
C ARG A 160 2.29 4.37 13.57
N THR A 161 3.04 5.45 13.56
CA THR A 161 4.40 5.49 14.12
C THR A 161 4.51 6.69 15.05
N ASP A 162 4.86 6.44 16.31
CA ASP A 162 4.88 7.46 17.35
C ASP A 162 6.16 7.34 18.20
N PRO A 163 7.15 8.22 18.00
CA PRO A 163 8.29 8.37 18.88
C PRO A 163 7.88 9.18 20.12
N GLY A 164 7.43 8.51 21.18
CA GLY A 164 6.98 9.09 22.45
C GLY A 164 7.83 8.66 23.64
N CYS A 165 8.06 9.52 24.64
CA CYS A 165 8.60 9.06 25.93
C CYS A 165 7.47 8.75 26.92
N CYS A 166 7.65 7.68 27.72
CA CYS A 166 6.86 7.38 28.91
C CYS A 166 5.33 7.23 28.73
N GLY A 167 4.87 6.67 27.61
CA GLY A 167 3.43 6.41 27.43
C GLY A 167 2.59 7.67 27.20
N SER A 168 3.22 8.74 26.67
CA SER A 168 2.49 9.89 26.11
C SER A 168 1.72 9.56 24.82
N ASP A 169 1.85 8.32 24.34
CA ASP A 169 1.15 7.73 23.20
C ASP A 169 -0.38 7.52 23.42
N ALA A 170 -0.96 8.14 24.45
CA ALA A 170 -2.36 8.01 24.86
C ALA A 170 -3.34 8.61 23.84
#